data_AF-A0A920UBB4-F1
#
_entry.id   AF-A0A920UBB4-F1
#
_cell.length_a   1.000
_cell.length_b   1.000
_cell.length_c   1.000
_cell.angle_alpha   90.00
_cell.angle_beta   90.00
_cell.angle_gamma   90.00
#
_symmetry.space_group_name_H-M   'P 1'
#
loop_
_entity.id
_entity.type
_entity.pdbx_description
1 polymer ?
#
loop_
_entity_poly.entity_id
_entity_poly.type
_entity_poly.pdbx_seq_one_letter_code
_entity_poly.pdbx_strand_id
1 'polypeptide(L)'
;MTRLIPRSRRLRCGLLGLPHGASQALVPTFWGRVGHVVDLAADFRLRDGDLYPTWYGEDHEVPDLLTDAAYGLPELFRPGSG
;
A
#
# COMPACT_ATOMS: atom_id res chain seq x y z
N MET A 1 -4.47 22.86 23.87
CA MET A 1 -5.15 21.65 24.38
C MET A 1 -5.08 20.58 23.31
N THR A 2 -3.93 19.91 23.19
CA THR A 2 -3.72 18.81 22.23
C THR A 2 -4.33 17.55 22.84
N ARG A 3 -5.40 17.04 22.24
CA ARG A 3 -6.04 15.82 22.71
C ARG A 3 -5.15 14.63 22.34
N LEU A 4 -4.38 14.13 23.30
CA LEU A 4 -3.69 12.84 23.18
C LEU A 4 -4.75 11.76 22.99
N ILE A 5 -4.79 11.17 21.80
CA ILE A 5 -5.65 10.02 21.48
C ILE A 5 -5.21 8.85 22.38
N PRO A 6 -6.14 8.18 23.10
CA PRO A 6 -5.78 7.11 24.04
C PRO A 6 -5.09 5.93 23.34
N ARG A 7 -4.00 5.43 23.96
CA ARG A 7 -3.06 4.42 23.43
C ARG A 7 -3.55 2.98 23.31
N SER A 8 -4.86 2.71 23.29
CA SER A 8 -5.37 1.32 23.34
C SER A 8 -6.16 0.87 22.10
N ARG A 9 -6.18 1.64 21.01
CA ARG A 9 -6.78 1.18 19.75
C ARG A 9 -5.69 0.82 18.75
N ARG A 10 -5.59 -0.47 18.42
CA ARG A 10 -4.85 -0.94 17.24
C ARG A 10 -5.36 -0.17 16.02
N LEU A 11 -4.45 0.36 15.22
CA LEU A 11 -4.75 0.98 13.93
C LEU A 11 -5.37 -0.09 13.02
N ARG A 12 -6.63 0.12 12.64
CA ARG A 12 -7.38 -0.84 11.81
C ARG A 12 -7.09 -0.68 10.33
N CYS A 13 -6.94 0.56 9.86
CA CYS A 13 -6.49 0.84 8.51
C CYS A 13 -5.67 2.14 8.46
N GLY A 14 -4.74 2.21 7.50
CA GLY A 14 -4.05 3.43 7.09
C GLY A 14 -4.37 3.76 5.63
N LEU A 15 -4.67 5.02 5.36
CA LEU A 15 -4.89 5.56 4.00
C LEU A 15 -3.66 6.39 3.64
N LEU A 16 -2.96 6.04 2.56
CA LEU A 16 -1.79 6.77 2.09
C LEU A 16 -2.17 7.59 0.85
N GLY A 17 -2.19 8.92 1.02
CA GLY A 17 -2.35 9.89 -0.07
C GLY A 17 -1.04 10.64 -0.28
N LEU A 18 0.06 9.89 -0.40
CA LEU A 18 1.41 10.44 -0.51
C LEU A 18 1.78 10.72 -1.97
N PRO A 19 2.80 11.56 -2.23
CA PRO A 19 3.44 11.62 -3.54
C PRO A 19 3.96 10.24 -3.96
N HIS A 20 4.06 10.01 -5.26
CA HIS A 20 4.62 8.78 -5.82
C HIS A 20 6.01 8.47 -5.24
N GLY A 21 6.27 7.19 -4.98
CA GLY A 21 7.50 6.67 -4.38
C GLY A 21 7.51 6.74 -2.85
N ALA A 22 6.80 7.70 -2.24
CA ALA A 22 6.84 7.87 -0.79
C ALA A 22 6.17 6.73 -0.02
N SER A 23 5.21 6.01 -0.62
CA SER A 23 4.58 4.85 0.03
C SER A 23 5.55 3.67 0.11
N GLN A 24 6.47 3.51 -0.86
CA GLN A 24 7.47 2.43 -0.87
C GLN A 24 8.40 2.47 0.34
N ALA A 25 8.83 3.67 0.77
CA ALA A 25 9.66 3.84 1.95
C ALA A 25 8.88 3.68 3.27
N LEU A 26 7.60 4.06 3.29
CA LEU A 26 6.82 4.12 4.52
C LEU A 26 6.16 2.78 4.89
N VAL A 27 5.54 2.10 3.92
CA VAL A 27 4.77 0.86 4.14
C VAL A 27 5.56 -0.24 4.88
N PRO A 28 6.83 -0.52 4.53
CA PRO A 28 7.62 -1.55 5.21
C PRO A 28 7.80 -1.30 6.72
N THR A 29 7.76 -0.03 7.15
CA THR A 29 8.00 0.34 8.56
C THR A 29 6.85 -0.07 9.49
N PHE A 30 5.65 -0.29 8.94
CA PHE A 30 4.45 -0.60 9.70
C PHE A 30 3.62 -1.78 9.13
N TRP A 31 4.08 -2.40 8.03
CA TRP A 31 3.49 -3.64 7.50
C TRP A 31 3.38 -4.70 8.59
N GLY A 32 2.23 -5.39 8.66
CA GLY A 32 1.92 -6.36 9.72
C GLY A 32 1.59 -5.80 11.11
N ARG A 33 1.74 -4.47 11.34
CA ARG A 33 1.39 -3.81 12.62
C ARG A 33 0.02 -3.11 12.57
N VAL A 34 -0.46 -2.81 11.38
CA VAL A 34 -1.79 -2.24 11.10
C VAL A 34 -2.68 -3.30 10.47
N GLY A 35 -4.00 -3.18 10.63
CA GLY A 35 -4.93 -4.15 10.04
C GLY A 35 -4.88 -4.16 8.50
N HIS A 36 -5.02 -2.98 7.88
CA HIS A 36 -4.98 -2.81 6.43
C HIS A 36 -4.26 -1.53 6.01
N VAL A 37 -3.70 -1.54 4.80
CA VAL A 37 -3.12 -0.37 4.14
C VAL A 37 -3.85 -0.15 2.83
N VAL A 38 -4.29 1.07 2.59
CA VAL A 38 -4.87 1.48 1.31
C VAL A 38 -3.98 2.58 0.76
N ASP A 39 -3.15 2.22 -0.20
CA ASP A 39 -2.33 3.19 -0.93
C ASP A 39 -3.13 3.75 -2.11
N LEU A 40 -3.33 5.06 -2.12
CA LEU A 40 -4.01 5.78 -3.20
C LEU A 40 -3.03 6.23 -4.29
N ALA A 41 -1.72 6.15 -4.01
CA ALA A 41 -0.68 6.42 -4.99
C ALA A 41 -0.58 5.28 -6.03
N ALA A 42 0.54 5.24 -6.75
CA ALA A 42 0.78 4.27 -7.81
C ALA A 42 1.71 3.12 -7.39
N ASP A 43 2.30 3.23 -6.21
CA ASP A 43 3.49 2.48 -5.83
C ASP A 43 3.21 0.96 -5.80
N PHE A 44 2.08 0.53 -5.26
CA PHE A 44 1.69 -0.89 -5.17
C PHE A 44 0.69 -1.34 -6.25
N ARG A 45 0.56 -0.62 -7.37
CA ARG A 45 -0.42 -0.95 -8.43
C ARG A 45 0.01 -2.12 -9.31
N LEU A 46 1.30 -2.21 -9.60
CA LEU A 46 1.86 -3.26 -10.46
C LEU A 46 2.10 -4.52 -9.64
N ARG A 47 1.71 -5.68 -10.17
CA ARG A 47 2.04 -6.97 -9.54
C ARG A 47 3.46 -7.43 -9.83
N ASP A 48 3.97 -7.02 -10.98
CA ASP A 48 5.30 -7.37 -11.46
C ASP A 48 6.22 -6.15 -11.28
N GLY A 49 7.22 -6.31 -10.41
CA GLY A 49 8.21 -5.27 -10.13
C GLY A 49 9.09 -4.95 -11.34
N ASP A 50 9.29 -5.90 -12.26
CA ASP A 50 10.11 -5.72 -13.46
C ASP A 50 9.46 -4.74 -14.45
N LEU A 51 8.15 -4.51 -14.32
CA LEU A 51 7.44 -3.49 -15.09
C LEU A 51 7.62 -2.08 -14.51
N TYR A 52 8.04 -1.94 -13.26
CA TYR A 52 8.13 -0.64 -12.59
C TYR A 52 9.07 0.35 -13.31
N PRO A 53 10.28 -0.04 -13.77
CA PRO A 53 11.15 0.84 -14.56
C PRO A 53 10.53 1.31 -15.87
N THR A 54 9.72 0.47 -16.50
CA THR A 54 9.05 0.81 -17.77
C THR A 54 8.04 1.94 -17.60
N TRP A 55 7.33 1.96 -16.47
CA TRP A 55 6.23 2.92 -16.24
C TRP A 55 6.64 4.12 -15.39
N TYR A 56 7.61 3.95 -14.49
CA TYR A 56 7.99 4.94 -13.48
C TYR A 56 9.45 5.39 -13.56
N GLY A 57 10.28 4.74 -14.39
CA GLY A 57 11.65 5.17 -14.67
C GLY A 57 12.69 4.81 -13.61
N GLU A 58 12.29 4.05 -12.59
CA GLU A 58 13.14 3.57 -11.50
C GLU A 58 12.74 2.14 -11.12
N ASP A 59 13.56 1.45 -10.32
CA ASP A 59 13.20 0.15 -9.76
C ASP A 59 12.26 0.31 -8.57
N HIS A 60 11.34 -0.63 -8.37
CA HIS A 60 10.52 -0.65 -7.17
C HIS A 60 11.40 -1.01 -5.95
N GLU A 61 11.35 -0.23 -4.88
CA GLU A 61 12.20 -0.38 -3.69
C GLU A 61 11.84 -1.62 -2.85
N VAL A 62 10.57 -2.05 -2.89
CA VAL A 62 10.06 -3.17 -2.08
C VAL A 62 9.21 -4.17 -2.88
N PRO A 63 9.79 -4.83 -3.90
CA PRO A 63 9.07 -5.67 -4.84
C PRO A 63 8.38 -6.88 -4.16
N ASP A 64 8.95 -7.39 -3.06
CA ASP A 64 8.39 -8.50 -2.29
C ASP A 64 7.00 -8.19 -1.71
N LEU A 65 6.68 -6.91 -1.47
CA LEU A 65 5.38 -6.48 -0.96
C LEU A 65 4.31 -6.39 -2.06
N LEU A 66 4.69 -6.41 -3.34
CA LEU A 66 3.75 -6.35 -4.46
C LEU A 66 2.85 -7.59 -4.53
N THR A 67 3.33 -8.75 -4.06
CA THR A 67 2.53 -10.00 -4.05
C THR A 67 1.40 -9.95 -3.03
N ASP A 68 1.54 -9.16 -1.97
CA ASP A 68 0.52 -8.96 -0.94
C ASP A 68 -0.48 -7.85 -1.30
N ALA A 69 -0.19 -7.05 -2.34
CA ALA A 69 -1.03 -5.96 -2.77
C ALA A 69 -2.23 -6.45 -3.60
N ALA A 70 -3.41 -5.91 -3.28
CA ALA A 70 -4.62 -6.09 -4.08
C ALA A 70 -4.95 -4.78 -4.81
N TYR A 71 -5.22 -4.89 -6.12
CA TYR A 71 -5.61 -3.74 -6.91
C TYR A 71 -7.04 -3.30 -6.54
N GLY A 72 -7.22 -2.00 -6.30
CA GLY A 72 -8.45 -1.41 -5.78
C GLY A 72 -9.61 -1.30 -6.77
N LEU A 73 -9.86 -2.33 -7.59
CA LEU A 73 -10.95 -2.40 -8.56
C LEU A 73 -11.85 -3.61 -8.28
N PRO A 74 -12.83 -3.48 -7.35
CA PRO A 74 -13.66 -4.60 -6.90
C PRO A 74 -14.45 -5.28 -8.01
N GLU A 75 -14.82 -4.57 -9.06
CA GLU A 75 -15.55 -5.10 -10.23
C GLU A 75 -14.75 -6.18 -10.97
N LEU A 76 -13.41 -6.14 -10.89
CA LEU A 76 -12.53 -7.14 -11.50
C LEU A 76 -11.91 -8.09 -10.48
N PHE A 77 -11.67 -7.64 -9.25
CA PHE A 77 -10.86 -8.37 -8.26
C PHE A 77 -11.64 -8.85 -7.03
N ARG A 78 -12.98 -8.80 -7.04
CA ARG A 78 -13.78 -9.40 -5.97
C ARG A 78 -13.64 -10.93 -5.98
N PRO A 79 -13.30 -11.57 -4.84
CA PRO A 79 -13.31 -13.02 -4.73
C PRO A 79 -14.72 -13.59 -4.95
N GLY A 80 -14.85 -14.62 -5.79
CA GLY A 80 -16.13 -15.26 -6.12
C GLY A 80 -16.86 -14.70 -7.34
N SER A 81 -16.17 -13.92 -8.18
CA SER A 81 -16.71 -13.39 -9.45
C SER A 81 -16.49 -14.33 -10.65
N GLY A 82 -16.03 -15.56 -10.41
CA GLY A 82 -15.75 -16.61 -11.39
C GLY A 82 -15.33 -17.90 -10.71
#